data_AF-A0A2E6NMY1-F1
#
_entry.id   AF-A0A2E6NMY1-F1
#
_cell.length_a   1.000
_cell.length_b   1.000
_cell.length_c   1.000
_cell.angle_alpha   90.00
_cell.angle_beta   90.00
_cell.angle_gamma   90.00
#
_symmetry.space_group_name_H-M   'P 1'
#
loop_
_entity.id
_entity.type
_entity.pdbx_description
1 polymer ?
#
loop_
_entity_poly.entity_id
_entity_poly.type
_entity_poly.pdbx_seq_one_letter_code
_entity_poly.pdbx_strand_id
1 'polypeptide(L)'
;MADCPSCGERLTPKAKFCDYCGEKLPEDSQEAGASSASVSKKASRKPPISRDAAFVGIGMAIVLTILTCGFYMLFWQARQFRVLNAWLGRKEYSFWPWYLLSLLTCGIYMVYHEYKMANGICEIQRKKGWPENPQLAVICLVLSAFGLSVASMAIQQEEINKFYQQS
;
A
#
# COMPACT_ATOMS: atom_id res chain seq x y z
N MET A 1 -21.40 -19.52 2.07
CA MET A 1 -20.62 -18.38 2.63
C MET A 1 -20.59 -17.30 1.57
N ALA A 2 -20.98 -16.07 1.91
CA ALA A 2 -20.95 -14.95 0.98
C ALA A 2 -19.59 -14.25 1.03
N ASP A 3 -19.03 -13.96 -0.14
CA ASP A 3 -17.86 -13.10 -0.29
C ASP A 3 -18.34 -11.69 -0.65
N CYS A 4 -17.60 -10.66 -0.21
CA CYS A 4 -17.95 -9.28 -0.53
C CYS A 4 -17.96 -9.05 -2.05
N PRO A 5 -19.04 -8.50 -2.64
CA PRO A 5 -19.11 -8.29 -4.10
C PRO A 5 -18.13 -7.23 -4.60
N SER A 6 -17.61 -6.40 -3.70
CA SER A 6 -16.71 -5.28 -4.02
C SER A 6 -15.23 -5.67 -3.86
N CYS A 7 -14.85 -6.39 -2.80
CA CYS A 7 -13.45 -6.71 -2.51
C CYS A 7 -13.13 -8.23 -2.45
N GLY A 8 -14.13 -9.11 -2.46
CA GLY A 8 -13.95 -10.55 -2.41
C GLY A 8 -13.53 -11.11 -1.05
N GLU A 9 -13.51 -10.29 0.00
CA GLU A 9 -13.23 -10.72 1.38
C GLU A 9 -14.37 -11.58 1.93
N ARG A 10 -14.03 -12.54 2.80
CA ARG A 10 -15.04 -13.38 3.44
C ARG A 10 -15.87 -12.56 4.42
N LEU A 11 -17.18 -12.59 4.22
CA LEU A 11 -18.09 -11.87 5.10
C LEU A 11 -18.38 -12.66 6.37
N THR A 12 -18.43 -11.95 7.48
CA THR A 12 -18.97 -12.49 8.73
C THR A 12 -20.49 -12.69 8.59
N PRO A 13 -21.06 -13.76 9.18
CA PRO A 13 -22.50 -13.99 9.10
C PRO A 13 -23.27 -12.80 9.69
N LYS A 14 -24.25 -12.25 8.94
CA LYS A 14 -25.09 -11.09 9.32
C LYS A 14 -24.38 -9.72 9.35
N ALA A 15 -23.22 -9.56 8.71
CA ALA A 15 -22.59 -8.23 8.56
C ALA A 15 -23.42 -7.32 7.64
N LYS A 16 -23.66 -6.08 8.06
CA LYS A 16 -24.31 -5.03 7.25
C LYS A 16 -23.35 -4.28 6.34
N PHE A 17 -22.06 -4.32 6.67
CA PHE A 17 -20.96 -3.69 5.94
C PHE A 17 -19.76 -4.64 5.91
N CYS A 18 -18.94 -4.53 4.88
CA CYS A 18 -17.68 -5.28 4.81
C CYS A 18 -16.64 -4.67 5.76
N ASP A 19 -16.14 -5.46 6.72
CA ASP A 19 -15.10 -5.03 7.67
C ASP A 19 -13.76 -4.66 7.01
N TYR A 20 -13.57 -5.06 5.75
CA TYR A 20 -12.33 -4.83 5.00
C TYR A 20 -12.40 -3.62 4.07
N CYS A 21 -13.46 -3.49 3.27
CA CYS A 21 -13.57 -2.38 2.29
C CYS A 21 -14.66 -1.35 2.61
N GLY A 22 -15.53 -1.60 3.59
CA GLY A 22 -16.62 -0.70 3.97
C GLY A 22 -17.86 -0.73 3.07
N GLU A 23 -17.91 -1.61 2.06
CA GLU A 23 -19.06 -1.77 1.17
C GLU A 23 -20.31 -2.21 1.94
N LYS A 24 -21.47 -1.59 1.66
CA LYS A 24 -22.75 -1.97 2.26
C LYS A 24 -23.25 -3.29 1.65
N LEU A 25 -23.64 -4.23 2.49
CA LEU A 25 -24.05 -5.56 2.07
C LEU A 25 -25.59 -5.61 1.90
N PRO A 26 -26.10 -6.28 0.85
CA PRO A 26 -27.54 -6.47 0.70
C PRO A 26 -28.06 -7.41 1.80
N GLU A 27 -29.03 -6.93 2.58
CA GLU A 27 -29.69 -7.70 3.65
C GLU A 27 -30.68 -8.69 3.02
N ASP A 28 -30.25 -9.92 2.65
CA ASP A 28 -31.16 -11.07 2.75
C ASP A 28 -30.49 -12.47 2.79
N SER A 29 -31.00 -13.25 3.75
CA SER A 29 -31.13 -14.71 3.93
C SER A 29 -29.94 -15.71 3.74
N GLN A 30 -29.69 -16.46 4.83
CA GLN A 30 -28.93 -17.73 4.95
C GLN A 30 -29.72 -18.87 4.21
N GLU A 31 -29.19 -20.02 3.72
CA GLU A 31 -28.31 -21.05 4.28
C GLU A 31 -27.74 -22.03 3.19
N ALA A 32 -26.76 -22.83 3.63
CA ALA A 32 -26.44 -24.22 3.24
C ALA A 32 -25.51 -24.52 2.04
N GLY A 33 -24.61 -25.49 2.26
CA GLY A 33 -24.12 -26.40 1.22
C GLY A 33 -22.60 -26.48 1.05
N ALA A 34 -22.01 -27.60 1.46
CA ALA A 34 -20.61 -27.96 1.26
C ALA A 34 -20.28 -28.30 -0.22
N SER A 35 -19.08 -27.95 -0.69
CA SER A 35 -18.14 -28.88 -1.34
C SER A 35 -16.92 -28.18 -1.92
N SER A 36 -15.80 -28.87 -1.78
CA SER A 36 -14.49 -28.67 -2.35
C SER A 36 -14.50 -28.52 -3.89
N ALA A 37 -13.82 -27.48 -4.39
CA ALA A 37 -13.21 -27.49 -5.71
C ALA A 37 -12.07 -26.46 -5.74
N SER A 38 -10.89 -26.92 -6.12
CA SER A 38 -9.72 -26.12 -6.50
C SER A 38 -10.08 -25.24 -7.70
N VAL A 39 -10.24 -23.94 -7.46
CA VAL A 39 -10.45 -22.96 -8.54
C VAL A 39 -9.24 -22.04 -8.61
N SER A 40 -8.48 -22.24 -9.68
CA SER A 40 -7.52 -21.27 -10.22
C SER A 40 -8.27 -19.96 -10.48
N LYS A 41 -8.24 -19.03 -9.51
CA LYS A 41 -8.85 -17.70 -9.67
C LYS A 41 -7.93 -16.87 -10.57
N LYS A 42 -8.29 -16.77 -11.86
CA LYS A 42 -7.80 -15.71 -12.74
C LYS A 42 -7.98 -14.37 -12.02
N ALA A 43 -6.86 -13.76 -11.66
CA ALA A 43 -6.81 -12.54 -10.88
C ALA A 43 -7.64 -11.43 -11.54
N SER A 44 -8.53 -10.82 -10.75
CA SER A 44 -9.23 -9.59 -11.12
C SER A 44 -8.22 -8.56 -11.64
N ARG A 45 -8.50 -7.96 -12.80
CA ARG A 45 -7.67 -6.93 -13.44
C ARG A 45 -7.68 -5.60 -12.68
N LYS A 46 -8.61 -5.39 -11.74
CA LYS A 46 -8.74 -4.12 -11.03
C LYS A 46 -7.70 -4.03 -9.88
N PRO A 47 -7.08 -2.85 -9.67
CA PRO A 47 -6.17 -2.65 -8.56
C PRO A 47 -6.91 -2.79 -7.21
N PRO A 48 -6.23 -3.25 -6.15
CA PRO A 48 -6.85 -3.51 -4.84
C PRO A 48 -7.30 -2.25 -4.10
N ILE A 49 -6.81 -1.08 -4.50
CA ILE A 49 -7.20 0.24 -4.00
C ILE A 49 -7.41 1.18 -5.19
N SER A 50 -8.30 2.17 -5.07
CA SER A 50 -8.60 3.08 -6.17
C SER A 50 -7.43 4.03 -6.46
N ARG A 51 -7.34 4.49 -7.71
CA ARG A 51 -6.34 5.48 -8.14
C ARG A 51 -6.43 6.76 -7.31
N ASP A 52 -7.63 7.25 -7.00
CA ASP A 52 -7.81 8.50 -6.23
C ASP A 52 -7.31 8.39 -4.79
N ALA A 53 -7.34 7.18 -4.22
CA ALA A 53 -6.84 6.89 -2.88
C ALA A 53 -5.32 6.63 -2.85
N ALA A 54 -4.70 6.31 -3.99
CA ALA A 54 -3.29 5.93 -4.07
C ALA A 54 -2.39 6.97 -4.74
N PHE A 55 -2.86 7.60 -5.82
CA PHE A 55 -2.10 8.53 -6.64
C PHE A 55 -1.76 9.79 -5.87
N VAL A 56 -0.51 10.23 -5.95
CA VAL A 56 -0.05 11.50 -5.36
C VAL A 56 0.80 12.22 -6.39
N GLY A 57 0.48 13.50 -6.64
CA GLY A 57 1.32 14.38 -7.43
C GLY A 57 2.58 14.73 -6.66
N ILE A 58 3.74 14.21 -7.09
CA ILE A 58 5.02 14.31 -6.37
C ILE A 58 5.42 15.78 -6.12
N GLY A 59 5.31 16.64 -7.14
CA GLY A 59 5.63 18.06 -7.00
C GLY A 59 4.75 18.76 -5.96
N MET A 60 3.44 18.50 -5.97
CA MET A 60 2.52 19.06 -4.98
C MET A 60 2.81 18.50 -3.57
N ALA A 61 3.15 17.22 -3.46
CA ALA A 61 3.51 16.61 -2.19
C ALA A 61 4.77 17.22 -1.58
N ILE A 62 5.79 17.54 -2.39
CA ILE A 62 7.00 18.23 -1.94
C ILE A 62 6.66 19.65 -1.48
N VAL A 63 5.89 20.40 -2.28
CA VAL A 63 5.44 21.76 -1.91
C VAL A 63 4.67 21.74 -0.59
N LEU A 64 3.70 20.84 -0.42
CA LEU A 64 2.95 20.69 0.82
C LEU A 64 3.84 20.29 1.99
N THR A 65 4.85 19.44 1.78
CA THR A 65 5.83 19.10 2.81
C THR A 65 6.57 20.34 3.30
N ILE A 66 7.01 21.22 2.41
CA ILE A 66 7.69 22.47 2.79
C ILE A 66 6.70 23.41 3.52
N LEU A 67 5.51 23.62 2.97
CA LEU A 67 4.50 24.52 3.53
C LEU A 67 4.00 24.09 4.91
N THR A 68 3.99 22.78 5.18
CA THR A 68 3.56 22.21 6.46
C THR A 68 4.73 21.89 7.38
N CYS A 69 5.93 22.43 7.12
CA CYS A 69 7.12 22.19 7.93
C CYS A 69 7.41 20.69 8.18
N GLY A 70 7.20 19.86 7.17
CA GLY A 70 7.44 18.41 7.23
C GLY A 70 6.25 17.58 7.70
N PHE A 71 5.17 18.17 8.25
CA PHE A 71 4.03 17.38 8.75
C PHE A 71 3.34 16.61 7.63
N TYR A 72 3.19 17.19 6.44
CA TYR A 72 2.57 16.50 5.30
C TYR A 72 3.33 15.23 4.88
N MET A 73 4.65 15.18 5.08
CA MET A 73 5.46 13.98 4.81
C MET A 73 4.93 12.75 5.58
N LEU A 74 4.49 12.94 6.83
CA LEU A 74 3.93 11.87 7.65
C LEU A 74 2.60 11.34 7.08
N PHE A 75 1.73 12.24 6.62
CA PHE A 75 0.46 11.87 5.97
C PHE A 75 0.71 11.15 4.65
N TRP A 76 1.66 11.65 3.85
CA TRP A 76 2.06 11.04 2.60
C TRP A 76 2.63 9.63 2.81
N GLN A 77 3.51 9.45 3.81
CA GLN A 77 4.06 8.15 4.16
C GLN A 77 2.98 7.15 4.57
N ALA A 78 2.04 7.57 5.42
CA ALA A 78 0.92 6.74 5.86
C ALA A 78 0.03 6.30 4.69
N ARG A 79 -0.11 7.15 3.65
CA ARG A 79 -0.84 6.80 2.43
C ARG A 79 -0.09 5.72 1.64
N GLN A 80 1.22 5.84 1.46
CA GLN A 80 2.02 4.80 0.79
C GLN A 80 1.94 3.45 1.50
N PHE A 81 1.92 3.42 2.83
CA PHE A 81 1.77 2.18 3.60
C PHE A 81 0.48 1.44 3.30
N ARG A 82 -0.65 2.17 3.22
CA ARG A 82 -1.96 1.59 2.88
C ARG A 82 -1.93 1.01 1.48
N VAL A 83 -1.34 1.73 0.52
CA VAL A 83 -1.22 1.27 -0.87
C VAL A 83 -0.39 0.00 -0.94
N LEU A 84 0.82 -0.01 -0.38
CA LEU A 84 1.70 -1.18 -0.45
C LEU A 84 1.11 -2.40 0.25
N ASN A 85 0.51 -2.23 1.44
CA ASN A 85 -0.16 -3.32 2.13
C ASN A 85 -1.32 -3.90 1.29
N ALA A 86 -2.09 -3.05 0.62
CA ALA A 86 -3.18 -3.49 -0.25
C ALA A 86 -2.66 -4.28 -1.47
N TRP A 87 -1.56 -3.82 -2.09
CA TRP A 87 -0.94 -4.52 -3.23
C TRP A 87 -0.23 -5.83 -2.84
N LEU A 88 0.38 -5.88 -1.67
CA LEU A 88 1.06 -7.08 -1.17
C LEU A 88 0.09 -8.08 -0.51
N GLY A 89 -1.11 -7.64 -0.13
CA GLY A 89 -2.07 -8.45 0.61
C GLY A 89 -1.62 -8.78 2.04
N ARG A 90 -0.80 -7.93 2.68
CA ARG A 90 -0.27 -8.13 4.04
C ARG A 90 -0.28 -6.83 4.85
N LYS A 91 -0.35 -6.92 6.18
CA LYS A 91 -0.32 -5.75 7.10
C LYS A 91 1.08 -5.51 7.63
N GLU A 92 2.01 -5.23 6.73
CA GLU A 92 3.43 -5.10 7.08
C GLU A 92 3.82 -3.67 7.44
N TYR A 93 3.30 -2.68 6.71
CA TYR A 93 3.64 -1.28 6.88
C TYR A 93 2.58 -0.58 7.71
N SER A 94 2.96 -0.03 8.87
CA SER A 94 2.02 0.62 9.80
C SER A 94 2.60 1.92 10.32
N PHE A 95 1.78 2.97 10.37
CA PHE A 95 2.22 4.32 10.74
C PHE A 95 2.77 4.39 12.16
N TRP A 96 2.02 3.93 13.17
CA TRP A 96 2.39 4.08 14.57
C TRP A 96 3.68 3.33 14.95
N PRO A 97 3.86 2.04 14.62
CA PRO A 97 5.12 1.34 14.87
C PRO A 97 6.29 2.02 14.15
N TRP A 98 6.10 2.43 12.90
CA TRP A 98 7.14 3.10 12.15
C TRP A 98 7.56 4.42 12.77
N TYR A 99 6.59 5.27 13.15
CA TYR A 99 6.87 6.57 13.75
C TYR A 99 7.57 6.44 15.10
N LEU A 100 7.08 5.55 15.97
CA LEU A 100 7.65 5.33 17.30
C LEU A 100 9.05 4.72 17.22
N LEU A 101 9.26 3.73 16.37
CA LEU A 101 10.59 3.12 16.19
C LEU A 101 11.56 4.11 15.54
N SER A 102 11.11 4.93 14.60
CA SER A 102 11.93 5.99 14.01
C SER A 102 12.35 7.01 15.06
N LEU A 103 11.45 7.41 15.96
CA LEU A 103 11.79 8.31 17.06
C LEU A 103 12.77 7.67 18.06
N LEU A 104 12.50 6.41 18.45
CA LEU A 104 13.33 5.68 19.43
C LEU A 104 14.74 5.39 18.90
N THR A 105 14.88 5.16 17.60
CA THR A 105 16.16 4.85 16.94
C THR A 105 16.85 6.07 16.33
N CYS A 106 16.40 7.29 16.68
CA CYS A 106 16.94 8.54 16.15
C CYS A 106 17.01 8.58 14.61
N GLY A 107 15.96 8.10 13.94
CA GLY A 107 15.82 8.09 12.49
C GLY A 107 16.45 6.89 11.77
N ILE A 108 17.23 6.04 12.46
CA ILE A 108 17.85 4.86 11.83
C ILE A 108 16.80 3.90 11.28
N TYR A 109 15.71 3.67 12.04
CA TYR A 109 14.61 2.84 11.57
C TYR A 109 13.93 3.41 10.34
N MET A 110 13.85 4.74 10.20
CA MET A 110 13.30 5.39 9.01
C MET A 110 14.11 5.00 7.77
N VAL A 111 15.44 5.04 7.84
CA VAL A 111 16.36 4.65 6.75
C VAL A 111 16.19 3.18 6.37
N TYR A 112 16.12 2.28 7.35
CA TYR A 112 15.83 0.87 7.09
C TYR A 112 14.45 0.66 6.44
N HIS A 113 13.46 1.43 6.88
CA HIS A 113 12.09 1.30 6.39
C HIS A 113 11.96 1.72 4.92
N GLU A 114 12.72 2.72 4.47
CA GLU A 114 12.79 3.15 3.07
C GLU A 114 13.33 2.02 2.17
N TYR A 115 14.40 1.35 2.58
CA TYR A 115 14.90 0.15 1.90
C TYR A 115 13.84 -0.96 1.83
N LYS A 116 13.12 -1.18 2.94
CA LYS A 116 12.08 -2.21 3.02
C LYS A 116 10.87 -1.91 2.14
N MET A 117 10.45 -0.64 2.06
CA MET A 117 9.35 -0.18 1.19
C MET A 117 9.70 -0.37 -0.28
N ALA A 118 10.89 0.07 -0.68
CA ALA A 118 11.37 -0.08 -2.04
C ALA A 118 11.45 -1.56 -2.49
N ASN A 119 11.89 -2.47 -1.61
CA ASN A 119 11.82 -3.91 -1.89
C ASN A 119 10.37 -4.42 -2.04
N GLY A 120 9.42 -3.88 -1.27
CA GLY A 120 8.00 -4.18 -1.41
C GLY A 120 7.44 -3.74 -2.76
N ILE A 121 7.88 -2.57 -3.27
CA ILE A 121 7.54 -2.08 -4.61
C ILE A 121 8.05 -3.04 -5.69
N CYS A 122 9.34 -3.40 -5.66
CA CYS A 122 9.91 -4.36 -6.61
C CYS A 122 9.20 -5.72 -6.52
N GLU A 123 8.88 -6.20 -5.31
CA GLU A 123 8.13 -7.45 -5.14
C GLU A 123 6.78 -7.40 -5.87
N ILE A 124 6.05 -6.28 -5.81
CA ILE A 124 4.79 -6.09 -6.53
C ILE A 124 5.03 -6.09 -8.05
N GLN A 125 6.01 -5.31 -8.53
CA GLN A 125 6.34 -5.20 -9.95
C GLN A 125 6.72 -6.56 -10.54
N ARG A 126 7.63 -7.29 -9.88
CA ARG A 126 8.02 -8.66 -10.26
C ARG A 126 6.85 -9.62 -10.32
N LYS A 127 5.96 -9.63 -9.32
CA LYS A 127 4.76 -10.49 -9.31
C LYS A 127 3.80 -10.19 -10.45
N LYS A 128 3.79 -8.94 -10.93
CA LYS A 128 2.93 -8.48 -12.03
C LYS A 128 3.61 -8.56 -13.40
N GLY A 129 4.91 -8.86 -13.45
CA GLY A 129 5.70 -8.80 -14.69
C GLY A 129 5.88 -7.38 -15.21
N TRP A 130 5.80 -6.38 -14.33
CA TRP A 130 6.02 -4.98 -14.66
C TRP A 130 7.52 -4.66 -14.64
N PRO A 131 7.97 -3.65 -15.41
CA PRO A 131 9.34 -3.16 -15.33
C PRO A 131 9.67 -2.75 -13.89
N GLU A 132 10.77 -3.25 -13.36
CA GLU A 132 11.30 -2.88 -12.05
C GLU A 132 12.73 -2.36 -12.16
N ASN A 133 13.14 -1.56 -11.19
CA ASN A 133 14.53 -1.16 -11.02
C ASN A 133 15.16 -1.97 -9.87
N PRO A 134 16.07 -2.91 -10.14
CA PRO A 134 16.71 -3.72 -9.09
C PRO A 134 17.49 -2.89 -8.06
N GLN A 135 17.94 -1.69 -8.43
CA GLN A 135 18.72 -0.80 -7.56
C GLN A 135 17.85 0.15 -6.73
N LEU A 136 16.52 0.13 -6.92
CA LEU A 136 15.59 1.04 -6.26
C LEU A 136 15.78 1.05 -4.74
N ALA A 137 15.86 -0.13 -4.12
CA ALA A 137 16.01 -0.25 -2.68
C ALA A 137 17.33 0.33 -2.17
N VAL A 138 18.43 0.10 -2.88
CA VAL A 138 19.74 0.64 -2.53
C VAL A 138 19.79 2.16 -2.72
N ILE A 139 19.20 2.68 -3.80
CA ILE A 139 19.10 4.13 -4.04
C ILE A 139 18.31 4.80 -2.90
N CYS A 140 17.15 4.25 -2.55
CA CYS A 140 16.30 4.77 -1.46
C CYS A 140 17.02 4.73 -0.10
N LEU A 141 17.76 3.64 0.17
CA LEU A 141 18.57 3.48 1.38
C LEU A 141 19.65 4.56 1.47
N VAL A 142 20.44 4.72 0.41
CA VAL A 142 21.56 5.67 0.36
C VAL A 142 21.05 7.10 0.50
N LEU A 143 20.02 7.49 -0.26
CA LEU A 143 19.43 8.83 -0.16
C LEU A 143 18.94 9.12 1.26
N SER A 144 18.22 8.18 1.87
CA SER A 144 17.68 8.35 3.22
C SER A 144 18.78 8.42 4.28
N ALA A 145 19.88 7.68 4.11
CA ALA A 145 21.03 7.73 5.02
C ALA A 145 21.73 9.11 5.03
N PHE A 146 21.69 9.85 3.92
CA PHE A 146 22.20 11.23 3.82
C PHE A 146 21.15 12.31 4.19
N GLY A 147 20.02 11.92 4.78
CA GLY A 147 18.95 12.85 5.15
C GLY A 147 18.07 13.31 3.99
N LEU A 148 18.18 12.68 2.81
CA LEU A 148 17.37 12.97 1.63
C LEU A 148 16.13 12.07 1.55
N SER A 149 15.47 11.83 2.69
CA SER A 149 14.31 10.94 2.78
C SER A 149 13.13 11.38 1.92
N VAL A 150 12.89 12.69 1.79
CA VAL A 150 11.85 13.22 0.90
C VAL A 150 12.09 12.82 -0.56
N ALA A 151 13.35 12.78 -1.00
CA ALA A 151 13.69 12.33 -2.36
C ALA A 151 13.47 10.81 -2.51
N SER A 152 13.83 10.02 -1.51
CA SER A 152 13.53 8.58 -1.46
C SER A 152 12.01 8.32 -1.57
N MET A 153 11.20 9.01 -0.77
CA MET A 153 9.74 8.91 -0.81
C MET A 153 9.15 9.32 -2.17
N ALA A 154 9.71 10.37 -2.79
CA ALA A 154 9.28 10.83 -4.11
C ALA A 154 9.53 9.78 -5.20
N ILE A 155 10.71 9.14 -5.20
CA ILE A 155 11.05 8.07 -6.13
C ILE A 155 10.11 6.87 -5.92
N GLN A 156 9.88 6.46 -4.68
CA GLN A 156 8.93 5.39 -4.37
C GLN A 156 7.51 5.73 -4.81
N GLN A 157 7.07 6.98 -4.64
CA GLN A 157 5.76 7.43 -5.08
C GLN A 157 5.63 7.38 -6.61
N GLU A 158 6.69 7.69 -7.36
CA GLU A 158 6.70 7.55 -8.82
C GLU A 158 6.44 6.11 -9.23
N GLU A 159 7.14 5.15 -8.63
CA GLU A 159 6.95 3.72 -8.89
C GLU A 159 5.54 3.25 -8.51
N ILE A 160 5.02 3.70 -7.36
CA ILE A 160 3.64 3.41 -6.96
C ILE A 160 2.63 4.01 -7.95
N ASN A 161 2.88 5.21 -8.47
CA ASN A 161 2.00 5.85 -9.45
C ASN A 161 1.93 5.05 -10.76
N LYS A 162 3.02 4.38 -11.17
CA LYS A 162 3.05 3.50 -12.36
C LYS A 162 2.07 2.34 -12.24
N PHE A 163 1.78 1.86 -11.02
CA PHE A 163 0.81 0.78 -10.78
C PHE A 163 -0.61 1.12 -11.30
N TYR A 164 -0.94 2.41 -11.40
CA TYR A 164 -2.25 2.92 -11.84
C TYR A 164 -2.24 3.55 -13.23
N GLN A 165 -1.10 3.50 -13.91
CA GLN A 165 -0.96 3.86 -15.32
C GLN A 165 -0.92 2.60 -16.20
N GLN A 166 -0.51 1.47 -15.62
CA GLN A 166 -0.33 0.18 -16.30
C GLN A 166 -1.51 -0.80 -16.09
N SER A 167 -2.51 -0.41 -15.28
CA SER A 167 -3.70 -1.21 -14.92
C SER A 167 -4.85 -1.07 -15.92
#